data_AF-A0A350WPB3-F1
#
_entry.id   AF-A0A350WPB3-F1
#
_cell.length_a   1.000
_cell.length_b   1.000
_cell.length_c   1.000
_cell.angle_alpha   90.00
_cell.angle_beta   90.00
_cell.angle_gamma   90.00
#
_symmetry.space_group_name_H-M   'P 1'
#
loop_
_entity.id
_entity.type
_entity.pdbx_description
1 polymer ?
#
loop_
_entity_poly.entity_id
_entity_poly.type
_entity_poly.pdbx_seq_one_letter_code
_entity_poly.pdbx_strand_id
1 'polypeptide(L)'
;MRILYFSLGYSTHDYRFLKAISDGGHEVFFAQLEGNQRQVESRAVPEHVHQVIWKGGRGPFTWGSLPALVADFKRIVRDLKPDLVHAGPIQTCAFIAILAGAKP
;
A
#
# COMPACT_ATOMS: atom_id res chain seq x y z
N MET A 1 13.53 5.80 -8.06
CA MET A 1 12.18 5.56 -8.63
C MET A 1 11.15 5.65 -7.53
N ARG A 2 9.92 6.05 -7.82
CA ARG A 2 8.80 6.09 -6.88
C ARG A 2 8.09 4.75 -6.88
N ILE A 3 8.10 4.06 -5.74
CA ILE A 3 7.51 2.73 -5.61
C ILE A 3 6.36 2.81 -4.60
N LEU A 4 5.16 2.44 -5.03
CA LEU A 4 4.00 2.29 -4.16
C LEU A 4 3.86 0.81 -3.76
N TYR A 5 4.24 0.48 -2.53
CA TYR A 5 3.97 -0.83 -1.94
C TYR A 5 2.56 -0.85 -1.37
N PHE A 6 1.73 -1.79 -1.85
CA PHE A 6 0.36 -1.94 -1.42
C PHE A 6 0.14 -3.32 -0.79
N SER A 7 -0.07 -3.34 0.53
CA SER A 7 -0.24 -4.57 1.30
C SER A 7 -1.57 -4.61 2.06
N LEU A 8 -1.97 -5.81 2.46
CA LEU A 8 -3.18 -6.00 3.27
C LEU A 8 -3.02 -5.35 4.65
N GLY A 9 -1.86 -5.60 5.28
CA GLY A 9 -1.54 -5.18 6.63
C GLY A 9 -0.12 -4.61 6.72
N TYR A 10 0.39 -4.52 7.95
CA TYR A 10 1.78 -4.20 8.21
C TYR A 10 2.37 -5.26 9.17
N SER A 11 3.30 -6.05 8.65
CA SER A 11 3.97 -7.19 9.28
C SER A 11 5.50 -7.06 9.21
N THR A 12 6.22 -7.96 9.89
CA THR A 12 7.69 -8.04 9.80
C THR A 12 8.18 -8.18 8.35
N HIS A 13 7.44 -8.90 7.51
CA HIS A 13 7.79 -9.08 6.10
C HIS A 13 7.66 -7.77 5.31
N ASP A 14 6.59 -7.02 5.56
CA ASP A 14 6.37 -5.69 4.95
C ASP A 14 7.50 -4.73 5.37
N TYR A 15 7.88 -4.71 6.66
CA TYR A 15 8.99 -3.88 7.15
C TYR A 15 10.31 -4.20 6.45
N ARG A 16 10.68 -5.49 6.35
CA ARG A 16 11.94 -5.92 5.70
C ARG A 16 11.96 -5.55 4.22
N PHE A 17 10.83 -5.72 3.54
CA PHE A 17 10.68 -5.38 2.14
C PHE A 17 10.79 -3.87 1.91
N LEU A 18 10.04 -3.07 2.68
CA LEU A 18 10.09 -1.60 2.63
C LEU A 18 11.51 -1.09 2.93
N LYS A 19 12.19 -1.67 3.92
CA LYS A 19 13.57 -1.33 4.25
C LYS A 19 14.51 -1.62 3.09
N ALA A 20 14.44 -2.82 2.51
CA ALA A 20 15.31 -3.19 1.39
C ALA A 20 15.13 -2.26 0.16
N ILE A 21 13.90 -1.83 -0.13
CA ILE A 21 13.64 -0.90 -1.22
C ILE A 21 14.13 0.51 -0.89
N SER A 22 13.90 0.97 0.34
CA SER A 22 14.35 2.29 0.82
C SER A 22 15.89 2.37 0.80
N ASP A 23 16.58 1.35 1.32
CA ASP A 23 18.03 1.23 1.33
C ASP A 23 18.63 1.18 -0.10
N GLY A 24 17.83 0.76 -1.09
CA GLY A 24 18.18 0.81 -2.51
C GLY A 24 18.11 2.21 -3.14
N GLY A 25 17.79 3.26 -2.38
CA GLY A 25 17.72 4.65 -2.85
C GLY A 25 16.43 4.99 -3.61
N HIS A 26 15.38 4.20 -3.45
CA HIS A 26 14.08 4.47 -4.05
C HIS A 26 13.20 5.31 -3.12
N GLU A 27 12.32 6.13 -3.69
CA GLU A 27 11.32 6.86 -2.93
C GLU A 27 10.12 5.93 -2.71
N VAL A 28 9.91 5.51 -1.45
CA VAL A 28 8.98 4.43 -1.14
C VAL A 28 7.72 4.97 -0.49
N PHE A 29 6.58 4.58 -1.03
CA PHE A 29 5.26 4.88 -0.52
C PHE A 29 4.59 3.60 -0.06
N PHE A 30 3.94 3.64 1.10
CA PHE A 30 3.26 2.48 1.66
C PHE A 30 1.77 2.74 1.81
N ALA A 31 0.95 1.94 1.13
CA ALA A 31 -0.50 1.89 1.31
C ALA A 31 -0.89 0.56 1.97
N GLN A 32 -1.75 0.66 2.99
CA GLN A 32 -2.29 -0.49 3.70
C GLN A 32 -3.81 -0.59 3.45
N LEU A 33 -4.30 -1.78 3.08
CA LEU A 33 -5.72 -2.01 2.80
C LEU A 33 -6.57 -2.10 4.07
N GLU A 34 -6.11 -2.88 5.05
CA GLU A 34 -6.85 -3.13 6.28
C GLU A 34 -6.22 -2.42 7.46
N GLY A 35 -7.07 -1.74 8.24
CA GLY A 35 -6.64 -1.09 9.47
C GLY A 35 -6.42 -2.12 10.55
N ASN A 36 -5.17 -2.26 11.00
CA ASN A 36 -4.85 -3.12 12.12
C ASN A 36 -5.35 -2.44 13.40
N GLN A 37 -6.50 -2.86 13.95
CA GLN A 37 -6.84 -2.55 15.35
C GLN A 37 -5.85 -3.19 16.34
N ARG A 38 -5.04 -4.15 15.87
CA ARG A 38 -3.83 -4.62 16.52
C ARG A 38 -2.66 -4.38 15.59
N GLN A 39 -1.92 -3.29 15.74
CA GLN A 39 -0.60 -3.19 15.09
C GLN A 39 0.20 -4.44 15.44
N VAL A 40 0.32 -5.39 14.50
CA VAL A 40 1.11 -6.61 14.68
C VAL A 40 2.61 -6.26 14.77
N GLU A 41 3.00 -5.17 14.11
CA GLU A 41 4.30 -4.52 14.26
C GLU A 41 4.15 -3.19 15.01
N SER A 42 4.87 -3.06 16.13
CA SER A 42 4.94 -1.83 16.93
C SER A 42 5.95 -0.81 16.39
N ARG A 43 6.75 -1.21 15.40
CA ARG A 43 7.77 -0.34 14.79
C ARG A 43 7.10 0.60 13.79
N ALA A 44 7.56 1.85 13.75
CA ALA A 44 7.20 2.75 12.67
C ALA A 44 7.64 2.16 11.31
N VAL A 45 7.04 2.65 10.22
CA VAL A 45 7.59 2.41 8.88
C VAL A 45 9.06 2.84 8.83
N PRO A 46 9.93 2.16 8.05
CA PRO A 46 11.34 2.51 7.96
C PRO A 46 11.57 3.99 7.64
N GLU A 47 12.74 4.52 8.04
CA GLU A 47 13.16 5.86 7.63
C GLU A 47 13.13 5.98 6.09
N HIS A 48 12.67 7.14 5.59
CA HIS A 48 12.45 7.43 4.17
C HIS A 48 11.30 6.67 3.47
N VAL A 49 10.43 5.99 4.23
CA VAL A 49 9.17 5.44 3.72
C VAL A 49 8.00 6.36 4.07
N HIS A 50 7.24 6.77 3.06
CA HIS A 50 6.07 7.63 3.21
C HIS A 50 4.79 6.81 3.31
N GLN A 51 4.17 6.80 4.49
CA GLN A 51 2.87 6.17 4.66
C GLN A 51 1.77 7.00 3.97
N VAL A 52 1.00 6.37 3.10
CA VAL A 52 -0.08 7.01 2.35
C VAL A 52 -1.37 6.96 3.16
N ILE A 53 -1.92 8.13 3.47
CA ILE A 53 -3.23 8.25 4.10
C ILE A 53 -4.31 8.18 3.02
N TRP A 54 -5.22 7.23 3.15
CA TRP A 54 -6.30 7.00 2.19
C TRP A 54 -7.54 6.39 2.85
N LYS A 55 -8.53 5.96 2.06
CA LYS A 55 -9.76 5.33 2.54
C LYS A 55 -9.54 3.92 3.09
N GLY A 56 -8.54 3.19 2.60
CA GLY A 56 -8.09 1.94 3.21
C GLY A 56 -7.33 2.17 4.52
N GLY A 57 -7.02 1.09 5.23
CA GLY A 57 -6.25 1.14 6.47
C GLY A 57 -7.03 1.59 7.71
N ARG A 58 -8.37 1.73 7.61
CA ARG A 58 -9.24 2.20 8.70
C ARG A 58 -10.00 1.08 9.41
N GLY A 59 -10.11 -0.09 8.78
CA GLY A 59 -10.83 -1.25 9.29
C GLY A 59 -10.67 -2.43 8.35
N PRO A 60 -11.40 -3.55 8.61
CA PRO A 60 -11.36 -4.72 7.74
C PRO A 60 -11.92 -4.42 6.35
N PHE A 61 -11.40 -5.10 5.34
CA PHE A 61 -11.90 -5.00 3.98
C PHE A 61 -13.31 -5.60 3.89
N THR A 62 -14.20 -4.91 3.17
CA THR A 62 -15.51 -5.43 2.81
C THR A 62 -15.79 -5.20 1.33
N TRP A 63 -16.49 -6.11 0.67
CA TRP A 63 -16.83 -5.98 -0.74
C TRP A 63 -17.67 -4.72 -1.03
N GLY A 64 -18.51 -4.28 -0.08
CA GLY A 64 -19.26 -3.03 -0.20
C GLY A 64 -18.37 -1.78 -0.21
N SER A 65 -17.18 -1.84 0.38
CA SER A 65 -16.21 -0.73 0.36
C SER A 65 -15.36 -0.69 -0.92
N LEU A 66 -15.38 -1.74 -1.75
CA LEU A 66 -14.53 -1.88 -2.93
C LEU A 66 -14.61 -0.68 -3.90
N PRO A 67 -15.80 -0.17 -4.30
CA PRO A 67 -15.87 0.95 -5.24
C PRO A 67 -15.22 2.22 -4.68
N ALA A 68 -15.41 2.49 -3.38
CA ALA A 68 -14.83 3.63 -2.71
C ALA A 68 -13.31 3.50 -2.57
N LEU A 69 -12.81 2.28 -2.31
CA LEU A 69 -11.38 1.97 -2.24
C LEU A 69 -10.70 2.10 -3.59
N VAL A 70 -11.30 1.58 -4.67
CA VAL A 70 -10.77 1.69 -6.03
C VAL A 70 -10.70 3.16 -6.47
N ALA A 71 -11.76 3.93 -6.25
CA ALA A 71 -11.78 5.35 -6.61
C ALA A 71 -10.69 6.15 -5.88
N ASP A 72 -10.49 5.88 -4.59
CA ASP A 72 -9.47 6.57 -3.80
C ASP A 72 -8.05 6.08 -4.12
N PHE A 73 -7.86 4.78 -4.36
CA PHE A 73 -6.59 4.24 -4.83
C PHE A 73 -6.19 4.81 -6.20
N LYS A 74 -7.15 4.97 -7.12
CA LYS A 74 -6.94 5.65 -8.39
C LYS A 74 -6.51 7.11 -8.21
N ARG A 75 -7.08 7.82 -7.23
CA ARG A 75 -6.62 9.16 -6.84
C ARG A 75 -5.17 9.11 -6.38
N ILE A 76 -4.80 8.20 -5.48
CA ILE A 76 -3.42 8.04 -5.00
C ILE A 76 -2.46 7.81 -6.17
N VAL A 77 -2.74 6.83 -7.04
CA VAL A 77 -1.87 6.51 -8.18
C VAL A 77 -1.70 7.72 -9.11
N ARG A 78 -2.77 8.48 -9.35
CA ARG A 78 -2.72 9.70 -10.19
C ARG A 78 -1.92 10.83 -9.55
N ASP A 79 -2.11 11.05 -8.25
CA ASP A 79 -1.49 12.17 -7.52
C ASP A 79 -0.01 11.87 -7.26
N LEU A 80 0.30 10.63 -6.86
CA LEU A 80 1.65 10.17 -6.56
C LEU A 80 2.49 9.89 -7.81
N LYS A 81 1.85 9.39 -8.87
CA LYS A 81 2.49 8.90 -10.11
C LYS A 81 3.66 7.95 -9.83
N PRO A 82 3.42 6.82 -9.12
CA PRO A 82 4.48 5.85 -8.88
C PRO A 82 4.94 5.24 -10.20
N ASP A 83 6.24 4.95 -10.31
CA ASP A 83 6.81 4.24 -11.45
C ASP A 83 6.46 2.73 -11.37
N LEU A 84 6.24 2.22 -10.16
CA LEU A 84 5.86 0.83 -9.89
C LEU A 84 4.85 0.75 -8.74
N VAL A 85 3.78 -0.01 -8.95
CA VAL A 85 2.86 -0.44 -7.88
C VAL A 85 3.17 -1.90 -7.56
N HIS A 86 3.76 -2.15 -6.39
CA HIS A 86 4.00 -3.50 -5.91
C HIS A 86 2.87 -3.90 -4.98
N ALA A 87 1.90 -4.66 -5.51
CA ALA A 87 0.90 -5.30 -4.69
C ALA A 87 1.53 -6.51 -3.99
N GLY A 88 1.42 -6.59 -2.66
CA GLY A 88 1.90 -7.73 -1.89
C GLY A 88 1.21 -9.05 -2.30
N PRO A 89 1.56 -10.19 -1.69
CA PRO A 89 1.12 -11.52 -2.11
C PRO A 89 -0.41 -11.76 -2.02
N ILE A 90 -1.17 -10.79 -1.51
CA ILE A 90 -2.61 -10.89 -1.31
C ILE A 90 -3.36 -10.37 -2.54
N GLN A 91 -4.15 -11.26 -3.14
CA GLN A 91 -4.89 -11.03 -4.39
C GLN A 91 -5.79 -9.80 -4.37
N THR A 92 -6.39 -9.45 -3.21
CA THR A 92 -7.28 -8.29 -3.08
C THR A 92 -6.59 -6.96 -3.39
N CYS A 93 -5.32 -6.80 -2.97
CA CYS A 93 -4.56 -5.57 -3.23
C CYS A 93 -4.22 -5.43 -4.72
N ALA A 94 -3.78 -6.53 -5.34
CA ALA A 94 -3.52 -6.58 -6.77
C ALA A 94 -4.80 -6.30 -7.59
N PHE A 95 -5.93 -6.87 -7.16
CA PHE A 95 -7.23 -6.64 -7.80
C PHE A 95 -7.66 -5.17 -7.75
N ILE A 96 -7.57 -4.52 -6.58
CA ILE A 96 -7.85 -3.08 -6.44
C ILE A 96 -6.91 -2.25 -7.33
N ALA A 97 -5.62 -2.59 -7.38
CA ALA A 97 -4.64 -1.88 -8.21
C ALA A 97 -5.00 -1.96 -9.70
N ILE A 98 -5.35 -3.15 -10.20
CA ILE A 98 -5.79 -3.35 -11.59
C ILE A 98 -7.08 -2.56 -11.88
N LEU A 99 -8.08 -2.64 -10.99
CA LEU A 99 -9.34 -1.88 -11.14
C LEU A 99 -9.12 -0.36 -11.13
N ALA A 100 -8.09 0.11 -10.42
CA ALA A 100 -7.69 1.51 -10.41
C ALA A 100 -6.93 1.96 -11.67
N GLY A 101 -6.57 1.02 -12.55
CA GLY A 101 -5.89 1.27 -13.82
C GLY A 101 -4.39 1.00 -13.82
N ALA A 102 -3.85 0.37 -12.77
CA ALA A 102 -2.49 -0.17 -12.82
C ALA A 102 -2.42 -1.29 -13.87
N LYS A 103 -1.29 -1.35 -14.58
CA LYS A 103 -1.03 -2.34 -15.63
C LYS A 103 0.10 -3.26 -15.17
N PRO A 104 0.06 -4.56 -15.49
CA PRO A 104 1.15 -5.49 -15.23
C PRO A 104 2.40 -5.15 -16.06
#